data_AF-A0A8S9WA71-F1
#
_entry.id   AF-A0A8S9WA71-F1
#
_cell.length_a   1.000
_cell.length_b   1.000
_cell.length_c   1.000
_cell.angle_alpha   90.00
_cell.angle_beta   90.00
_cell.angle_gamma   90.00
#
_symmetry.space_group_name_H-M   'P 1'
#
loop_
_entity.id
_entity.type
_entity.pdbx_description
1 polymer ?
#
loop_
_entity_poly.entity_id
_entity_poly.type
_entity_poly.pdbx_seq_one_letter_code
_entity_poly.pdbx_strand_id
1 'polypeptide(L)'
;MKKKIAWIFVMLLLLVSSSAVAYAKLTPPLPGAPTYDISVDKAHKMLVETPEHFILLDVRTEKEYSAEKIDIESVEEMNIPVSDLESRIDELDDSKVIIVYCRSGIRSNTAKNTLAQYDFIAYNMLGGINAWKAKYDTSMSTGVETTLPTISPVHTPVATVTPVISSKQTPTVSPAASPVTTPDREGAGKEVPGFEVITALAAISLIVWRRRVLRKL
;
A
#
# COMPACT_ATOMS: atom_id res chain seq x y z
N MET A 1 -4.99 50.87 -33.82
CA MET A 1 -4.06 50.51 -32.70
C MET A 1 -4.50 49.26 -31.95
N LYS A 2 -5.77 49.13 -31.52
CA LYS A 2 -6.29 47.96 -30.76
C LYS A 2 -6.06 46.58 -31.42
N LYS A 3 -6.16 46.48 -32.76
CA LYS A 3 -5.93 45.23 -33.50
C LYS A 3 -4.47 44.75 -33.46
N LYS A 4 -3.49 45.67 -33.41
CA LYS A 4 -2.07 45.31 -33.34
C LYS A 4 -1.67 44.75 -31.97
N ILE A 5 -2.29 45.28 -30.91
CA ILE A 5 -2.09 44.82 -29.53
C ILE A 5 -2.68 43.42 -29.33
N ALA A 6 -3.86 43.14 -29.88
CA ALA A 6 -4.47 41.81 -29.83
C ALA A 6 -3.60 40.72 -30.49
N TRP A 7 -2.96 41.03 -31.62
CA TRP A 7 -2.07 40.09 -32.31
C TRP A 7 -0.77 39.81 -31.54
N ILE A 8 -0.26 40.78 -30.79
CA ILE A 8 0.91 40.58 -29.91
C ILE A 8 0.57 39.59 -28.79
N PHE A 9 -0.61 39.70 -28.17
CA PHE A 9 -1.04 38.75 -27.14
C PHE A 9 -1.24 37.33 -27.68
N VAL A 10 -1.82 37.18 -28.87
CA VAL A 10 -2.00 35.86 -29.51
C VAL A 10 -0.66 35.21 -29.86
N MET A 11 0.29 35.99 -30.40
CA MET A 11 1.64 35.49 -30.69
C MET A 11 2.42 35.14 -29.43
N LEU A 12 2.28 35.93 -28.35
CA LEU A 12 2.90 35.62 -27.05
C LEU A 12 2.34 34.31 -26.47
N LEU A 13 1.02 34.09 -26.57
CA LEU A 13 0.36 32.90 -26.04
C LEU A 13 0.74 31.63 -26.83
N LEU A 14 0.93 31.74 -28.15
CA LEU A 14 1.44 30.66 -29.00
C LEU A 14 2.93 30.36 -28.74
N LEU A 15 3.74 31.38 -28.44
CA LEU A 15 5.16 31.19 -28.09
C LEU A 15 5.31 30.44 -26.75
N VAL A 16 4.47 30.79 -25.77
CA VAL A 16 4.44 30.13 -24.45
C VAL A 16 3.96 28.68 -24.57
N SER A 17 2.97 28.38 -25.42
CA SER A 17 2.51 27.00 -25.63
C SER A 17 3.56 26.13 -26.34
N SER A 18 4.27 26.68 -27.32
CA SER A 18 5.33 25.94 -28.03
C SER A 18 6.51 25.61 -27.13
N SER A 19 6.81 26.50 -26.17
CA SER A 19 7.87 26.30 -25.19
C SER A 19 7.50 25.18 -24.19
N ALA A 20 6.26 25.15 -23.70
CA ALA A 20 5.79 24.12 -22.76
C ALA A 20 5.84 22.68 -23.34
N VAL A 21 5.49 22.52 -24.62
CA VAL A 21 5.54 21.21 -25.30
C VAL A 21 6.99 20.75 -25.54
N ALA A 22 7.88 21.68 -25.87
CA ALA A 22 9.32 21.38 -26.01
C ALA A 22 9.96 20.99 -24.67
N TYR A 23 9.58 21.67 -23.57
CA TYR A 23 10.05 21.30 -22.23
C TYR A 23 9.57 19.92 -21.79
N ALA A 24 8.34 19.52 -22.13
CA ALA A 24 7.82 18.20 -21.77
C ALA A 24 8.56 17.04 -22.47
N LYS A 25 9.14 17.26 -23.65
CA LYS A 25 9.90 16.23 -24.39
C LYS A 25 11.39 16.17 -24.04
N LEU A 26 11.94 17.19 -23.37
CA LEU A 26 13.38 17.26 -23.04
C LEU A 26 13.71 16.86 -21.60
N THR A 27 12.72 16.74 -20.71
CA THR A 27 12.99 16.23 -19.35
C THR A 27 13.03 14.71 -19.38
N PRO A 28 14.15 14.05 -19.01
CA PRO A 28 14.13 12.62 -18.73
C PRO A 28 13.03 12.34 -17.69
N PRO A 29 12.33 11.19 -17.76
CA PRO A 29 11.35 10.83 -16.74
C PRO A 29 12.03 10.96 -15.38
N LEU A 30 11.38 11.68 -14.47
CA LEU A 30 11.92 11.92 -13.14
C LEU A 30 12.21 10.56 -12.48
N PRO A 31 13.26 10.45 -11.65
CA PRO A 31 13.37 9.32 -10.75
C PRO A 31 12.03 9.19 -10.02
N GLY A 32 11.46 7.97 -10.00
CA GLY A 32 10.07 7.71 -9.61
C GLY A 32 9.65 8.46 -8.34
N ALA A 33 8.35 8.75 -8.25
CA ALA A 33 7.78 9.61 -7.21
C ALA A 33 8.36 9.27 -5.81
N PRO A 34 8.64 10.28 -4.96
CA PRO A 34 9.23 10.05 -3.67
C PRO A 34 8.38 9.06 -2.85
N THR A 35 9.03 8.06 -2.28
CA THR A 35 8.38 7.03 -1.49
C THR A 35 8.52 7.32 0.00
N TYR A 36 7.47 7.04 0.76
CA TYR A 36 7.41 7.39 2.17
C TYR A 36 6.90 6.21 2.99
N ASP A 37 7.46 6.04 4.19
CA ASP A 37 6.98 5.08 5.18
C ASP A 37 6.21 5.83 6.28
N ILE A 38 5.07 5.27 6.70
CA ILE A 38 4.23 5.85 7.76
C ILE A 38 3.88 4.80 8.80
N SER A 39 3.69 5.23 10.05
CA SER A 39 3.17 4.38 11.11
C SER A 39 1.67 4.11 10.91
N VAL A 40 1.17 3.08 11.58
CA VAL A 40 -0.26 2.75 11.63
C VAL A 40 -1.08 3.92 12.17
N ASP A 41 -0.63 4.58 13.25
CA ASP A 41 -1.38 5.71 13.83
C ASP A 41 -1.51 6.88 12.85
N LYS A 42 -0.44 7.15 12.08
CA LYS A 42 -0.46 8.19 11.05
C LYS A 42 -1.37 7.79 9.88
N ALA A 43 -1.31 6.55 9.43
CA ALA A 43 -2.19 6.02 8.39
C ALA A 43 -3.66 6.14 8.81
N HIS A 44 -4.01 5.67 10.01
CA HIS A 44 -5.35 5.76 10.57
C HIS A 44 -5.84 7.22 10.62
N LYS A 45 -5.02 8.14 11.12
CA LYS A 45 -5.36 9.57 11.16
C LYS A 45 -5.69 10.12 9.77
N MET A 46 -4.84 9.86 8.78
CA MET A 46 -5.03 10.34 7.40
C MET A 46 -6.31 9.77 6.75
N LEU A 47 -6.58 8.49 6.99
CA LEU A 47 -7.75 7.78 6.46
C LEU A 47 -9.06 8.26 7.10
N VAL A 48 -9.07 8.62 8.38
CA VAL A 48 -10.27 9.09 9.08
C VAL A 48 -10.54 10.58 8.85
N GLU A 49 -9.49 11.42 8.77
CA GLU A 49 -9.66 12.88 8.61
C GLU A 49 -10.04 13.28 7.19
N THR A 50 -9.58 12.54 6.18
CA THR A 50 -9.70 12.92 4.75
C THR A 50 -9.86 11.68 3.84
N PRO A 51 -10.86 10.82 4.08
CA PRO A 51 -10.98 9.51 3.42
C PRO A 51 -11.07 9.58 1.88
N GLU A 52 -11.67 10.64 1.32
CA GLU A 52 -11.90 10.83 -0.11
C GLU A 52 -10.62 11.01 -0.94
N HIS A 53 -9.51 11.36 -0.29
CA HIS A 53 -8.22 11.60 -0.92
C HIS A 53 -7.33 10.35 -0.98
N PHE A 54 -7.76 9.25 -0.35
CA PHE A 54 -6.93 8.06 -0.22
C PHE A 54 -7.55 6.82 -0.87
N ILE A 55 -6.65 5.96 -1.34
CA ILE A 55 -6.93 4.55 -1.63
C ILE A 55 -6.16 3.73 -0.59
N LEU A 56 -6.87 2.83 0.09
CA LEU A 56 -6.26 1.85 0.97
C LEU A 56 -6.05 0.55 0.18
N LEU A 57 -4.80 0.29 -0.20
CA LEU A 57 -4.42 -0.82 -1.08
C LEU A 57 -3.82 -1.99 -0.28
N ASP A 58 -4.54 -3.11 -0.25
CA ASP A 58 -4.03 -4.38 0.25
C ASP A 58 -3.31 -5.16 -0.85
N VAL A 59 -2.02 -5.41 -0.67
CA VAL A 59 -1.21 -6.18 -1.65
C VAL A 59 -0.96 -7.63 -1.26
N ARG A 60 -1.72 -8.14 -0.29
CA ARG A 60 -1.77 -9.56 0.06
C ARG A 60 -2.56 -10.37 -0.96
N THR A 61 -2.53 -11.68 -0.80
CA THR A 61 -3.35 -12.58 -1.63
C THR A 61 -4.84 -12.34 -1.38
N GLU A 62 -5.69 -12.62 -2.36
CA GLU A 62 -7.14 -12.51 -2.24
C GLU A 62 -7.70 -13.33 -1.06
N LYS A 63 -7.09 -14.49 -0.78
CA LYS A 63 -7.46 -15.34 0.35
C LYS A 63 -7.16 -14.66 1.70
N GLU A 64 -6.01 -13.99 1.82
CA GLU A 64 -5.67 -13.23 3.03
C GLU A 64 -6.63 -12.05 3.21
N TYR A 65 -6.94 -11.33 2.12
CA TYR A 65 -7.86 -10.19 2.13
C TYR A 65 -9.29 -10.59 2.50
N SER A 66 -9.78 -11.69 1.93
CA SER A 66 -11.14 -12.20 2.20
C SER A 66 -11.30 -12.74 3.62
N ALA A 67 -10.21 -13.14 4.28
CA ALA A 67 -10.25 -13.65 5.65
C ALA A 67 -10.31 -12.50 6.68
N GLU A 68 -9.47 -11.49 6.50
CA GLU A 68 -9.32 -10.35 7.39
C GLU A 68 -8.84 -9.17 6.55
N LYS A 69 -9.52 -8.02 6.58
CA LYS A 69 -9.06 -6.79 5.94
C LYS A 69 -9.28 -5.58 6.86
N ILE A 70 -8.59 -4.50 6.55
CA ILE A 70 -8.85 -3.21 7.17
C ILE A 70 -10.07 -2.64 6.45
N ASP A 71 -11.13 -2.36 7.21
CA ASP A 71 -12.37 -1.79 6.68
C ASP A 71 -12.62 -0.44 7.35
N ILE A 72 -12.66 0.64 6.57
CA ILE A 72 -12.87 1.99 7.09
C ILE A 72 -13.95 2.66 6.26
N GLU A 73 -14.97 3.15 6.95
CA GLU A 73 -16.09 3.84 6.31
C GLU A 73 -15.60 5.01 5.45
N SER A 74 -16.15 5.12 4.24
CA SER A 74 -15.86 6.18 3.25
C SER A 74 -14.47 6.14 2.60
N VAL A 75 -13.62 5.18 2.94
CA VAL A 75 -12.33 4.98 2.26
C VAL A 75 -12.50 4.04 1.07
N GLU A 76 -11.82 4.33 -0.04
CA GLU A 76 -11.74 3.41 -1.16
C GLU A 76 -10.74 2.27 -0.84
N GLU A 77 -11.26 1.07 -0.65
CA GLU A 77 -10.47 -0.14 -0.39
C GLU A 77 -10.30 -0.98 -1.66
N MET A 78 -9.07 -1.43 -1.92
CA MET A 78 -8.77 -2.28 -3.07
C MET A 78 -7.79 -3.40 -2.68
N ASN A 79 -7.98 -4.58 -3.25
CA ASN A 79 -7.01 -5.67 -3.16
C ASN A 79 -6.40 -5.96 -4.54
N ILE A 80 -5.11 -5.69 -4.68
CA ILE A 80 -4.30 -6.08 -5.84
C ILE A 80 -3.05 -6.77 -5.31
N PRO A 81 -2.94 -8.11 -5.41
CA PRO A 81 -1.75 -8.83 -5.00
C PRO A 81 -0.49 -8.23 -5.60
N VAL A 82 0.61 -8.17 -4.85
CA VAL A 82 1.86 -7.54 -5.31
C VAL A 82 2.39 -8.11 -6.64
N SER A 83 2.09 -9.38 -6.95
CA SER A 83 2.44 -10.02 -8.22
C SER A 83 1.69 -9.45 -9.43
N ASP A 84 0.49 -8.92 -9.20
CA ASP A 84 -0.45 -8.50 -10.23
C ASP A 84 -0.52 -6.96 -10.31
N LEU A 85 0.18 -6.26 -9.42
CA LEU A 85 0.12 -4.82 -9.30
C LEU A 85 0.57 -4.09 -10.57
N GLU A 86 1.61 -4.59 -11.22
CA GLU A 86 2.16 -3.97 -12.44
C GLU A 86 1.18 -4.08 -13.62
N SER A 87 0.51 -5.23 -13.77
CA SER A 87 -0.45 -5.47 -14.85
C SER A 87 -1.81 -4.83 -14.61
N ARG A 88 -2.14 -4.49 -13.36
CA ARG A 88 -3.41 -3.88 -12.93
C ARG A 88 -3.26 -2.42 -12.50
N ILE A 89 -2.15 -1.78 -12.86
CA ILE A 89 -1.84 -0.41 -12.44
C ILE A 89 -2.91 0.60 -12.90
N ASP A 90 -3.54 0.35 -14.04
CA ASP A 90 -4.55 1.22 -14.65
C ASP A 90 -5.90 1.19 -13.90
N GLU A 91 -6.09 0.29 -12.93
CA GLU A 91 -7.27 0.26 -12.07
C GLU A 91 -7.23 1.31 -10.96
N LEU A 92 -6.05 1.86 -10.66
CA LEU A 92 -5.83 2.81 -9.58
C LEU A 92 -6.11 4.24 -10.04
N ASP A 93 -6.88 4.99 -9.26
CA ASP A 93 -7.12 6.42 -9.49
C ASP A 93 -5.85 7.23 -9.20
N ASP A 94 -5.27 7.81 -10.26
CA ASP A 94 -4.05 8.61 -10.18
C ASP A 94 -4.23 10.00 -9.57
N SER A 95 -5.47 10.38 -9.23
CA SER A 95 -5.78 11.61 -8.49
C SER A 95 -5.73 11.44 -6.97
N LYS A 96 -5.67 10.20 -6.48
CA LYS A 96 -5.66 9.87 -5.04
C LYS A 96 -4.27 9.42 -4.58
N VAL A 97 -4.05 9.55 -3.28
CA VAL A 97 -2.83 9.07 -2.62
C VAL A 97 -3.05 7.64 -2.13
N ILE A 98 -2.08 6.75 -2.36
CA ILE A 98 -2.23 5.34 -2.04
C ILE A 98 -1.54 5.03 -0.71
N ILE A 99 -2.27 4.45 0.25
CA ILE A 99 -1.69 3.84 1.44
C ILE A 99 -1.66 2.33 1.20
N VAL A 100 -0.47 1.78 1.04
CA VAL A 100 -0.26 0.37 0.73
C VAL A 100 0.09 -0.40 1.99
N TYR A 101 -0.56 -1.54 2.19
CA TYR A 101 -0.24 -2.43 3.29
C TYR A 101 -0.21 -3.89 2.86
N CYS A 102 0.50 -4.69 3.66
CA CYS A 102 0.46 -6.13 3.54
C CYS A 102 0.38 -6.75 4.94
N ARG A 103 0.92 -7.96 5.13
CA ARG A 103 0.92 -8.62 6.46
C ARG A 103 1.80 -7.88 7.49
N SER A 104 3.01 -7.48 7.09
CA SER A 104 4.05 -6.95 8.01
C SER A 104 4.79 -5.70 7.51
N GLY A 105 4.50 -5.21 6.30
CA GLY A 105 5.19 -4.06 5.69
C GLY A 105 6.20 -4.40 4.59
N ILE A 106 6.58 -5.67 4.41
CA ILE A 106 7.64 -6.07 3.45
C ILE A 106 7.14 -6.03 1.99
N ARG A 107 6.07 -6.76 1.67
CA ARG A 107 5.49 -6.78 0.30
C ARG A 107 4.97 -5.41 -0.11
N SER A 108 4.43 -4.64 0.83
CA SER A 108 3.92 -3.30 0.59
C SER A 108 5.02 -2.29 0.31
N ASN A 109 6.22 -2.47 0.87
CA ASN A 109 7.37 -1.66 0.47
C ASN A 109 7.76 -1.90 -0.99
N THR A 110 7.74 -3.16 -1.46
CA THR A 110 7.94 -3.48 -2.89
C THR A 110 6.86 -2.84 -3.75
N ALA A 111 5.58 -3.02 -3.38
CA ALA A 111 4.46 -2.43 -4.10
C ALA A 111 4.53 -0.90 -4.20
N LYS A 112 4.87 -0.21 -3.10
CA LYS A 112 5.10 1.24 -3.08
C LYS A 112 6.17 1.66 -4.09
N ASN A 113 7.27 0.91 -4.19
CA ASN A 113 8.33 1.20 -5.16
C ASN A 113 7.88 0.95 -6.60
N THR A 114 7.01 -0.04 -6.85
CA THR A 114 6.38 -0.22 -8.15
C THR A 114 5.47 0.97 -8.46
N LEU A 115 4.56 1.34 -7.56
CA LEU A 115 3.67 2.49 -7.73
C LEU A 115 4.42 3.79 -8.05
N ALA A 116 5.55 4.03 -7.38
CA ALA A 116 6.41 5.18 -7.64
C ALA A 116 7.02 5.21 -9.06
N GLN A 117 7.31 4.04 -9.65
CA GLN A 117 7.77 3.95 -11.05
C GLN A 117 6.68 4.33 -12.04
N TYR A 118 5.42 4.18 -11.65
CA TYR A 118 4.23 4.64 -12.39
C TYR A 118 3.75 6.02 -11.92
N ASP A 119 4.64 6.76 -11.23
CA ASP A 119 4.43 8.14 -10.79
C ASP A 119 3.21 8.32 -9.84
N PHE A 120 2.78 7.26 -9.14
CA PHE A 120 1.79 7.35 -8.06
C PHE A 120 2.44 7.84 -6.77
N ILE A 121 1.68 8.59 -5.97
CA ILE A 121 2.08 8.97 -4.61
C ILE A 121 1.64 7.86 -3.68
N ALA A 122 2.61 7.13 -3.10
CA ALA A 122 2.33 5.96 -2.28
C ALA A 122 3.07 6.00 -0.93
N TYR A 123 2.33 5.66 0.13
CA TYR A 123 2.84 5.42 1.48
C TYR A 123 2.86 3.93 1.76
N ASN A 124 3.96 3.43 2.33
CA ASN A 124 3.99 2.07 2.89
C ASN A 124 3.65 2.14 4.38
N MET A 125 2.61 1.41 4.78
CA MET A 125 2.21 1.31 6.18
C MET A 125 3.10 0.30 6.91
N LEU A 126 3.96 0.81 7.79
CA LEU A 126 4.90 0.00 8.56
C LEU A 126 4.16 -0.96 9.50
N GLY A 127 4.62 -2.21 9.55
CA GLY A 127 4.01 -3.27 10.35
C GLY A 127 2.74 -3.88 9.74
N GLY A 128 2.20 -3.31 8.66
CA GLY A 128 1.05 -3.83 7.93
C GLY A 128 -0.19 -4.06 8.79
N ILE A 129 -1.04 -5.01 8.39
CA ILE A 129 -2.26 -5.35 9.12
C ILE A 129 -1.98 -5.93 10.52
N ASN A 130 -0.82 -6.56 10.74
CA ASN A 130 -0.45 -7.07 12.07
C ASN A 130 -0.28 -5.94 13.09
N ALA A 131 0.33 -4.83 12.68
CA ALA A 131 0.46 -3.66 13.54
C ALA A 131 -0.87 -2.89 13.64
N TRP A 132 -1.69 -2.91 12.58
CA TRP A 132 -3.04 -2.33 12.60
C TRP A 132 -3.92 -2.95 13.67
N LYS A 133 -4.06 -4.28 13.65
CA LYS A 133 -4.94 -5.00 14.58
C LYS A 133 -4.49 -5.02 16.04
N ALA A 134 -3.25 -4.62 16.29
CA ALA A 134 -2.79 -4.38 17.65
C ALA A 134 -3.39 -3.09 18.26
N LYS A 135 -4.02 -2.23 17.44
CA LYS A 135 -4.49 -0.90 17.82
C LYS A 135 -5.92 -0.57 17.39
N TYR A 136 -6.36 -1.11 16.24
CA TYR A 136 -7.62 -0.77 15.59
C TYR A 136 -8.34 -2.04 15.12
N ASP A 137 -9.66 -1.95 14.95
CA ASP A 137 -10.45 -3.08 14.49
C ASP A 137 -10.22 -3.39 12.99
N THR A 138 -10.47 -4.64 12.62
CA THR A 138 -10.44 -5.15 11.25
C THR A 138 -11.75 -5.87 10.96
N SER A 139 -12.26 -5.80 9.74
CA SER A 139 -13.40 -6.63 9.35
C SER A 139 -12.90 -8.07 9.16
N MET A 140 -13.41 -8.98 9.99
CA MET A 140 -13.27 -10.41 9.77
C MET A 140 -14.49 -10.88 8.97
N SER A 141 -14.27 -11.72 7.96
CA SER A 141 -15.39 -12.42 7.34
C SER A 141 -16.03 -13.32 8.39
N THR A 142 -17.17 -12.91 8.91
CA THR A 142 -18.06 -13.76 9.71
C THR A 142 -18.46 -14.93 8.83
N GLY A 143 -17.74 -16.04 8.99
CA GLY A 143 -18.16 -17.33 8.49
C GLY A 143 -19.59 -17.56 8.94
N VAL A 144 -20.49 -17.64 7.96
CA VAL A 144 -21.87 -18.05 8.13
C VAL A 144 -21.90 -19.28 9.05
N GLU A 145 -22.69 -19.12 10.10
CA GLU A 145 -23.11 -20.12 11.07
C GLU A 145 -23.19 -21.51 10.41
N THR A 146 -22.27 -22.38 10.81
CA THR A 146 -22.34 -23.81 10.49
C THR A 146 -23.60 -24.35 11.13
N THR A 147 -24.66 -24.55 10.35
CA THR A 147 -25.80 -25.37 10.78
C THR A 147 -25.28 -26.77 11.03
N LEU A 148 -25.03 -27.09 12.30
CA LEU A 148 -24.79 -28.42 12.83
C LEU A 148 -25.99 -29.32 12.51
N PRO A 149 -25.87 -30.42 11.76
CA PRO A 149 -26.80 -31.52 11.92
C PRO A 149 -26.39 -32.33 13.15
N THR A 150 -27.19 -32.17 14.20
CA THR A 150 -27.61 -33.14 15.22
C THR A 150 -26.79 -34.44 15.34
N ILE A 151 -26.09 -34.53 16.46
CA ILE A 151 -25.49 -35.73 17.08
C ILE A 151 -26.52 -36.83 17.41
N SER A 152 -26.15 -38.10 17.17
CA SER A 152 -26.19 -39.27 18.10
C SER A 152 -26.39 -40.63 17.37
N PRO A 153 -26.07 -41.82 17.96
CA PRO A 153 -24.99 -42.18 18.90
C PRO A 153 -24.22 -43.50 18.54
N VAL A 154 -23.05 -43.68 19.19
CA VAL A 154 -22.44 -44.91 19.77
C VAL A 154 -22.51 -46.25 19.01
N HIS A 155 -21.34 -46.85 18.72
CA HIS A 155 -21.01 -48.25 19.07
C HIS A 155 -19.48 -48.47 19.12
N THR A 156 -18.99 -48.89 20.29
CA THR A 156 -17.66 -49.50 20.53
C THR A 156 -17.83 -51.03 20.55
N PRO A 157 -16.82 -51.83 20.18
CA PRO A 157 -15.92 -52.44 21.18
C PRO A 157 -14.44 -52.49 20.71
N VAL A 158 -13.46 -52.09 21.54
CA VAL A 158 -12.60 -52.92 22.42
C VAL A 158 -11.96 -54.14 21.74
N ALA A 159 -10.64 -54.07 21.53
CA ALA A 159 -9.72 -55.22 21.62
C ALA A 159 -8.28 -54.76 21.96
N THR A 160 -7.88 -55.09 23.19
CA THR A 160 -6.58 -55.52 23.76
C THR A 160 -5.62 -56.18 22.71
N VAL A 161 -4.26 -56.18 22.73
CA VAL A 161 -3.24 -56.29 23.79
C VAL A 161 -1.80 -56.04 23.22
N THR A 162 -0.92 -55.49 24.07
CA THR A 162 0.55 -55.72 24.29
C THR A 162 1.68 -55.25 23.33
N PRO A 163 2.89 -54.97 23.89
CA PRO A 163 3.98 -54.18 23.30
C PRO A 163 5.13 -55.05 22.74
N VAL A 164 5.97 -54.45 21.89
CA VAL A 164 7.29 -54.98 21.50
C VAL A 164 8.36 -53.88 21.61
N ILE A 165 9.53 -54.37 22.03
CA ILE A 165 10.77 -53.75 22.51
C ILE A 165 11.67 -53.23 21.36
N SER A 166 12.62 -52.36 21.73
CA SER A 166 13.90 -52.02 21.03
C SER A 166 13.81 -51.08 19.82
N SER A 167 14.69 -50.11 19.59
CA SER A 167 16.07 -49.92 20.07
C SER A 167 16.61 -48.51 19.72
N LYS A 168 17.63 -48.10 20.48
CA LYS A 168 18.85 -47.34 20.12
C LYS A 168 18.78 -45.91 19.52
N GLN A 169 19.22 -44.97 20.38
CA GLN A 169 20.31 -43.99 20.21
C GLN A 169 20.43 -43.21 18.89
N THR A 170 20.40 -41.87 18.99
CA THR A 170 21.58 -40.98 18.88
C THR A 170 21.17 -39.54 19.25
N PRO A 171 21.81 -38.86 20.23
CA PRO A 171 21.67 -37.43 20.41
C PRO A 171 22.72 -36.70 19.54
N THR A 172 22.27 -36.03 18.48
CA THR A 172 23.09 -35.05 17.77
C THR A 172 23.06 -33.74 18.55
N VAL A 173 24.12 -33.50 19.31
CA VAL A 173 24.49 -32.17 19.82
C VAL A 173 24.93 -31.31 18.63
N SER A 174 24.21 -30.22 18.39
CA SER A 174 24.64 -29.15 17.49
C SER A 174 24.85 -27.87 18.32
N PRO A 175 25.98 -27.14 18.15
CA PRO A 175 26.40 -26.12 19.10
C PRO A 175 25.83 -24.73 18.82
N ALA A 176 25.64 -24.02 19.94
CA ALA A 176 25.89 -22.60 20.14
C ALA A 176 25.21 -21.58 19.20
N ALA A 177 24.17 -20.96 19.76
CA ALA A 177 23.71 -19.64 19.38
C ALA A 177 24.83 -18.60 19.55
N SER A 178 25.12 -17.88 18.46
CA SER A 178 25.83 -16.60 18.52
C SER A 178 24.81 -15.47 18.79
N PRO A 179 25.10 -14.52 19.70
CA PRO A 179 24.28 -13.33 19.84
C PRO A 179 24.55 -12.41 18.66
N VAL A 180 23.56 -12.25 17.77
CA VAL A 180 23.56 -11.15 16.80
C VAL A 180 23.21 -9.88 17.56
N THR A 181 24.25 -9.10 17.85
CA THR A 181 24.14 -7.70 18.26
C THR A 181 23.44 -6.94 17.14
N THR A 182 22.18 -6.58 17.38
CA THR A 182 21.44 -5.65 16.52
C THR A 182 21.94 -4.25 16.90
N PRO A 183 22.50 -3.45 15.99
CA PRO A 183 22.72 -2.04 16.29
C PRO A 183 21.36 -1.34 16.26
N ASP A 184 20.98 -0.77 17.39
CA ASP A 184 19.89 0.18 17.52
C ASP A 184 20.04 1.29 16.48
N ARG A 185 19.25 1.23 15.42
CA ARG A 185 19.10 2.35 14.49
C ARG A 185 17.87 3.13 14.91
N GLU A 186 18.05 3.92 15.96
CA GLU A 186 17.16 4.98 16.38
C GLU A 186 17.21 6.10 15.32
N GLY A 187 16.52 5.87 14.21
CA GLY A 187 16.25 6.87 13.19
C GLY A 187 15.11 7.74 13.70
N ALA A 188 15.46 8.79 14.45
CA ALA A 188 14.56 9.88 14.79
C ALA A 188 13.89 10.41 13.51
N GLY A 189 12.64 10.01 13.29
CA GLY A 189 11.76 10.60 12.30
C GLY A 189 11.53 12.05 12.72
N LYS A 190 12.17 12.98 12.02
CA LYS A 190 11.89 14.41 12.21
C LYS A 190 10.43 14.63 11.88
N GLU A 191 9.65 15.02 12.89
CA GLU A 191 8.30 15.55 12.70
C GLU A 191 8.38 16.73 11.73
N VAL A 192 7.66 16.63 10.62
CA VAL A 192 7.55 17.70 9.63
C VAL A 192 6.30 18.53 9.97
N PRO A 193 6.45 19.82 10.29
CA PRO A 193 5.33 20.68 10.68
C PRO A 193 4.38 20.94 9.49
N GLY A 194 3.11 21.17 9.79
CA GLY A 194 1.94 21.20 8.89
C GLY A 194 1.90 22.24 7.75
N PHE A 195 3.04 22.69 7.24
CA PHE A 195 3.14 23.51 6.02
C PHE A 195 3.23 22.66 4.74
N GLU A 196 3.53 21.36 4.87
CA GLU A 196 3.73 20.41 3.76
C GLU A 196 2.42 19.94 3.10
N VAL A 197 1.27 20.03 3.76
CA VAL A 197 0.00 19.54 3.17
C VAL A 197 -0.44 20.45 2.02
N ILE A 198 -0.26 21.77 2.14
CA ILE A 198 -0.65 22.71 1.08
C ILE A 198 0.29 22.60 -0.13
N THR A 199 1.60 22.41 0.11
CA THR A 199 2.57 22.19 -0.97
C THR A 199 2.37 20.83 -1.63
N ALA A 200 2.05 19.79 -0.87
CA ALA A 200 1.67 18.49 -1.40
C ALA A 200 0.40 18.58 -2.25
N LEU A 201 -0.65 19.25 -1.80
CA LEU A 201 -1.89 19.44 -2.57
C LEU A 201 -1.67 20.28 -3.85
N ALA A 202 -0.79 21.28 -3.80
CA ALA A 202 -0.41 22.07 -4.98
C ALA A 202 0.41 21.24 -5.99
N ALA A 203 1.33 20.40 -5.49
CA ALA A 203 2.10 19.47 -6.31
C ALA A 203 1.19 18.39 -6.94
N ILE A 204 0.25 17.83 -6.17
CA ILE A 204 -0.78 16.91 -6.64
C ILE A 204 -1.60 17.58 -7.75
N SER A 205 -2.05 18.82 -7.54
CA SER A 205 -2.81 19.58 -8.54
C SER A 205 -2.02 19.81 -9.84
N LEU A 206 -0.73 20.10 -9.74
CA LEU A 206 0.15 20.31 -10.91
C LEU A 206 0.43 19.00 -11.66
N ILE A 207 0.63 17.90 -10.93
CA ILE A 207 0.85 16.55 -11.50
C ILE A 207 -0.42 16.07 -12.21
N VAL A 208 -1.59 16.19 -11.57
CA VAL A 208 -2.90 15.84 -12.15
C VAL A 208 -3.21 16.69 -13.38
N TRP A 209 -2.96 18.02 -13.33
CA TRP A 209 -3.15 18.91 -14.47
C TRP A 209 -2.24 18.53 -15.65
N ARG A 210 -0.94 18.31 -15.40
CA ARG A 210 0.03 17.91 -16.42
C ARG A 210 -0.38 16.60 -17.10
N ARG A 211 -0.86 15.60 -16.35
CA ARG A 211 -1.32 14.31 -16.89
C ARG A 211 -2.61 14.43 -17.72
N ARG A 212 -3.57 15.27 -17.29
CA ARG A 212 -4.83 15.48 -18.02
C ARG A 212 -4.64 16.20 -19.35
N VAL A 213 -3.64 17.09 -19.42
CA VAL A 213 -3.27 17.81 -20.65
C VAL A 213 -2.50 16.92 -21.62
N LEU A 214 -1.57 16.09 -21.13
CA LEU A 214 -0.73 15.23 -21.97
C LEU A 214 -1.45 13.98 -22.50
N ARG A 215 -2.53 13.49 -21.86
CA ARG A 215 -3.33 12.35 -22.35
C ARG A 215 -4.33 12.70 -23.49
N LYS A 216 -4.57 13.99 -23.76
CA LYS A 216 -5.49 14.46 -24.82
C LYS A 216 -4.79 14.92 -26.10
N LEU A 217 -3.47 14.78 -26.18
CA LEU A 217 -2.63 15.09 -27.33
C LEU A 217 -2.02 13.81 -27.89
#